data_AF-A0A7C6RQZ0-F1
#
_entry.id   AF-A0A7C6RQZ0-F1
#
_cell.length_a   1.000
_cell.length_b   1.000
_cell.length_c   1.000
_cell.angle_alpha   90.00
_cell.angle_beta   90.00
_cell.angle_gamma   90.00
#
_symmetry.space_group_name_H-M   'P 1'
#
loop_
_entity.id
_entity.type
_entity.pdbx_description
1 polymer ?
#
loop_
_entity_poly.entity_id
_entity_poly.type
_entity_poly.pdbx_seq_one_letter_code
_entity_poly.pdbx_strand_id
1 'polypeptide(L)'
;MDIATKIKNLIKNIIEENGYVLDNVSYEKESGNYYLRVVIDKDGVIDIEDCVNVTKIINPILDENDIIDDYYILDVCSKEKGCE
;
A
#
# COMPACT_ATOMS: atom_id res chain seq x y z
N MET A 1 -16.35 -1.79 9.54
CA MET A 1 -14.92 -1.58 9.82
C MET A 1 -14.19 -1.91 8.54
N ASP A 2 -13.68 -0.88 7.88
CA ASP A 2 -13.23 -0.92 6.49
C ASP A 2 -11.89 -1.64 6.34
N ILE A 3 -11.78 -2.49 5.31
CA ILE A 3 -10.56 -3.22 4.94
C ILE A 3 -9.39 -2.25 4.76
N ALA A 4 -9.63 -1.11 4.10
CA ALA A 4 -8.64 -0.04 3.92
C ALA A 4 -8.03 0.43 5.25
N THR A 5 -8.83 0.61 6.29
CA THR A 5 -8.36 1.05 7.61
C THR A 5 -7.51 -0.02 8.31
N LYS A 6 -7.88 -1.30 8.17
CA LYS A 6 -7.07 -2.39 8.72
C LYS A 6 -5.70 -2.43 8.05
N ILE A 7 -5.69 -2.47 6.71
CA ILE A 7 -4.47 -2.49 5.92
C ILE A 7 -3.63 -1.26 6.24
N LYS A 8 -4.24 -0.08 6.28
CA LYS A 8 -3.58 1.18 6.64
C LYS A 8 -2.82 1.05 7.94
N ASN A 9 -3.44 0.61 9.03
CA ASN A 9 -2.75 0.49 10.32
C ASN A 9 -1.67 -0.59 10.31
N LEU A 10 -1.88 -1.66 9.56
CA LEU A 10 -0.95 -2.78 9.42
C LEU A 10 0.35 -2.36 8.73
N ILE A 11 0.22 -1.76 7.55
CA ILE A 11 1.36 -1.36 6.73
C ILE A 11 1.97 -0.04 7.22
N LYS A 12 1.18 0.81 7.90
CA LYS A 12 1.66 2.10 8.42
C LYS A 12 2.87 1.92 9.32
N ASN A 13 2.79 1.06 10.33
CA ASN A 13 3.91 0.84 11.25
C ASN A 13 5.16 0.38 10.50
N ILE A 14 4.99 -0.59 9.59
CA ILE A 14 6.07 -1.18 8.80
C ILE A 14 6.73 -0.14 7.89
N ILE A 15 5.92 0.66 7.21
CA ILE A 15 6.38 1.73 6.30
C ILE A 15 7.14 2.79 7.11
N GLU A 16 6.61 3.22 8.25
CA GLU A 16 7.28 4.16 9.17
C GLU A 16 8.58 3.60 9.74
N GLU A 17 8.66 2.32 10.07
CA GLU A 17 9.90 1.66 10.51
C GLU A 17 10.98 1.57 9.42
N ASN A 18 10.58 1.53 8.15
CA ASN A 18 11.50 1.52 7.01
C ASN A 18 11.92 2.93 6.56
N GLY A 19 11.47 3.98 7.25
CA GLY A 19 11.79 5.38 6.90
C GLY A 19 10.89 5.97 5.82
N TYR A 20 9.73 5.37 5.59
CA TYR A 20 8.70 5.85 4.68
C TYR A 20 7.49 6.36 5.46
N VAL A 21 6.59 7.06 4.80
CA VAL A 21 5.37 7.61 5.37
C VAL A 21 4.19 7.11 4.56
N LEU A 22 3.18 6.57 5.24
CA LEU A 22 1.96 6.18 4.57
C LEU A 22 1.04 7.39 4.40
N ASP A 23 0.89 7.86 3.16
CA ASP A 23 0.03 9.00 2.83
C ASP A 23 -1.44 8.58 2.82
N ASN A 24 -1.79 7.61 1.97
CA ASN A 24 -3.17 7.18 1.78
C ASN A 24 -3.31 5.69 1.46
N VAL A 25 -4.46 5.11 1.83
CA VAL A 25 -4.83 3.74 1.46
C VAL A 25 -6.31 3.72 1.11
N SER A 26 -6.62 3.28 -0.11
CA SER A 26 -7.97 3.13 -0.61
C SER A 26 -8.20 1.71 -1.08
N TYR A 27 -9.36 1.16 -0.71
CA TYR A 27 -9.81 -0.14 -1.18
C TYR A 27 -11.13 0.06 -1.92
N GLU A 28 -11.10 -0.11 -3.23
CA GLU A 28 -12.22 0.15 -4.13
C GLU A 28 -12.56 -1.10 -4.94
N LYS A 29 -13.84 -1.30 -5.27
CA LYS A 29 -14.29 -2.40 -6.13
C LYS A 29 -14.74 -1.83 -7.48
N GLU A 30 -13.99 -2.12 -8.54
CA GLU A 30 -14.31 -1.70 -9.90
C GLU A 30 -14.51 -2.90 -10.82
N SER A 31 -15.62 -2.90 -11.57
CA SER A 31 -15.93 -3.94 -12.58
C SER A 31 -15.78 -5.39 -12.08
N GLY A 32 -16.14 -5.63 -10.80
CA GLY A 32 -16.05 -6.95 -10.17
C GLY A 32 -14.68 -7.30 -9.58
N ASN A 33 -13.65 -6.49 -9.80
CA ASN A 33 -12.31 -6.67 -9.24
C ASN A 33 -12.08 -5.71 -8.06
N TYR A 34 -11.25 -6.12 -7.12
CA TYR A 34 -10.84 -5.27 -6.00
C TYR A 34 -9.51 -4.59 -6.31
N TYR A 35 -9.39 -3.32 -5.96
CA TYR A 35 -8.21 -2.50 -6.14
C TYR A 35 -7.79 -1.92 -4.81
N LEU A 36 -6.59 -2.26 -4.38
CA LEU A 36 -5.95 -1.73 -3.19
C LEU A 36 -4.88 -0.74 -3.62
N ARG A 37 -5.19 0.55 -3.51
CA ARG A 37 -4.25 1.64 -3.80
C ARG A 37 -3.57 2.09 -2.52
N VAL A 38 -2.25 2.01 -2.50
CA VAL A 38 -1.42 2.43 -1.38
C VAL A 38 -0.52 3.56 -1.85
N VAL A 39 -0.68 4.73 -1.25
CA VAL A 39 0.15 5.90 -1.50
C VAL A 39 1.17 6.02 -0.38
N ILE A 40 2.44 5.95 -0.75
CA ILE A 40 3.58 6.17 0.14
C ILE A 40 4.28 7.48 -0.18
N ASP A 41 4.90 8.05 0.84
CA ASP A 41 5.63 9.31 0.82
C ASP A 41 6.93 9.14 1.62
N LYS A 42 7.93 10.00 1.41
CA LYS A 42 9.11 10.05 2.28
C LYS A 42 9.75 11.43 2.17
N ASP A 43 10.62 11.77 3.11
CA ASP A 43 11.29 13.09 3.17
C ASP A 43 12.34 13.31 2.06
N GLY A 44 12.39 12.46 1.03
CA GLY A 44 13.34 12.53 -0.07
C GLY A 44 12.87 11.77 -1.30
N VAL A 45 13.70 11.68 -2.35
CA VAL A 45 13.28 11.16 -3.66
C VAL A 45 12.87 9.69 -3.61
N ILE A 46 11.59 9.41 -3.84
CA ILE A 46 11.10 8.04 -4.02
C ILE A 46 11.46 7.54 -5.43
N ASP A 47 12.22 6.45 -5.47
CA ASP A 47 12.57 5.76 -6.71
C ASP A 47 11.70 4.52 -6.93
N ILE A 48 11.77 3.96 -8.14
CA ILE A 48 11.05 2.73 -8.48
C ILE A 48 11.42 1.57 -7.52
N GLU A 49 12.69 1.51 -7.09
CA GLU A 49 13.18 0.48 -6.18
C GLU A 49 12.46 0.50 -4.84
N ASP A 50 12.14 1.69 -4.36
CA ASP A 50 11.45 1.95 -3.11
C ASP A 50 10.03 1.38 -3.15
N CYS A 51 9.30 1.67 -4.22
CA CYS A 51 7.96 1.13 -4.46
C CYS A 51 7.98 -0.40 -4.54
N VAL A 52 8.97 -0.98 -5.23
CA VAL A 52 9.17 -2.44 -5.29
C VAL A 52 9.48 -3.00 -3.90
N ASN A 53 10.30 -2.31 -3.11
CA ASN A 53 10.70 -2.77 -1.79
C ASN A 53 9.52 -2.73 -0.81
N VAL A 54 8.78 -1.62 -0.76
CA VAL A 54 7.55 -1.50 0.03
C VAL A 54 6.55 -2.57 -0.38
N THR A 55 6.33 -2.78 -1.68
CA THR A 55 5.44 -3.84 -2.19
C THR A 55 5.87 -5.22 -1.68
N LYS A 56 7.17 -5.54 -1.71
CA LYS A 56 7.71 -6.82 -1.21
C LYS A 56 7.57 -6.97 0.30
N ILE A 57 7.64 -5.87 1.05
CA ILE A 57 7.52 -5.87 2.50
C ILE A 57 6.05 -6.03 2.91
N ILE A 58 5.12 -5.34 2.26
CA ILE A 58 3.69 -5.39 2.62
C ILE A 58 3.01 -6.68 2.17
N ASN A 59 3.43 -7.28 1.05
CA ASN A 59 2.84 -8.52 0.51
C ASN A 59 2.74 -9.66 1.54
N PRO A 60 3.86 -10.11 2.17
CA PRO A 60 3.81 -11.22 3.12
C PRO A 60 2.99 -10.88 4.37
N ILE A 61 2.91 -9.60 4.76
CA ILE A 61 2.15 -9.20 5.94
C ILE A 61 0.65 -9.21 5.64
N LEU A 62 0.25 -8.79 4.43
CA LEU A 62 -1.12 -8.89 3.95
C LEU A 62 -1.58 -10.36 3.86
N ASP A 63 -0.70 -11.24 3.35
CA ASP A 63 -0.91 -12.69 3.27
C ASP A 63 -1.03 -13.32 4.67
N GLU A 64 -0.11 -13.02 5.59
CA GLU A 64 -0.14 -13.56 6.96
C GLU A 64 -1.38 -13.10 7.75
N ASN A 65 -1.85 -11.88 7.52
CA ASN A 65 -3.03 -11.33 8.20
C ASN A 65 -4.34 -11.71 7.52
N ASP A 66 -4.29 -12.39 6.35
CA ASP A 66 -5.44 -12.91 5.62
C ASP A 66 -6.58 -11.87 5.49
N ILE A 67 -6.21 -10.62 5.17
CA ILE A 67 -7.16 -9.49 5.23
C ILE A 67 -8.12 -9.49 4.05
N ILE A 68 -7.68 -10.01 2.89
CA ILE A 68 -8.43 -10.05 1.65
C ILE A 68 -8.46 -11.50 1.15
N ASP A 69 -9.63 -12.14 1.23
CA ASP A 69 -9.89 -13.52 0.79
C ASP A 69 -10.08 -13.61 -0.75
N ASP A 70 -10.50 -12.49 -1.37
CA ASP A 70 -10.76 -12.36 -2.81
C ASP A 70 -9.53 -11.89 -3.60
N TYR A 71 -9.54 -12.13 -4.92
CA TYR A 71 -8.51 -11.60 -5.81
C TYR A 71 -8.56 -10.06 -5.87
N TYR A 72 -7.43 -9.42 -5.56
CA TYR A 72 -7.29 -7.97 -5.61
C TYR A 72 -6.01 -7.54 -6.33
N ILE A 73 -6.02 -6.32 -6.83
CA ILE A 73 -4.88 -5.68 -7.49
C ILE A 73 -4.27 -4.70 -6.49
N LEU A 74 -3.06 -5.00 -6.02
CA LEU A 74 -2.25 -4.10 -5.21
C LEU A 74 -1.52 -3.12 -6.12
N ASP A 75 -1.80 -1.83 -5.94
CA ASP A 75 -1.13 -0.75 -6.64
C ASP A 75 -0.44 0.14 -5.60
N VAL A 76 0.89 0.20 -5.65
CA VAL A 76 1.70 1.02 -4.76
C VAL A 76 2.23 2.20 -5.56
N CYS A 77 1.87 3.41 -5.12
CA CYS A 77 2.26 4.66 -5.76
C CYS A 77 2.97 5.58 -4.76
N SER A 78 3.90 6.37 -5.27
CA SER A 78 4.58 7.42 -4.50
C SER A 78 3.86 8.77 -4.67
N LYS A 79 3.77 9.58 -3.61
CA LYS A 79 3.13 10.90 -3.65
C LYS A 79 3.86 11.93 -4.54
N GLU A 80 5.20 11.90 -4.57
CA GLU A 80 6.02 12.88 -5.30
C GLU A 80 5.99 12.70 -6.83
N LYS A 81 5.85 11.47 -7.32
CA LYS A 81 5.50 11.25 -8.72
C LYS A 81 4.02 11.56 -8.87
N GLY A 82 3.73 12.83 -9.16
CA GLY A 82 2.43 13.20 -9.71
C GLY A 82 2.06 12.21 -10.80
N CYS A 83 0.85 11.66 -10.73
CA CYS A 83 0.25 11.00 -11.89
C CYS A 83 0.36 11.96 -13.07
N GLU A 84 1.21 11.63 -14.04
CA GLU A 84 1.01 12.07 -15.42
C GLU A 84 -0.01 11.14 -16.08
#